data_AF-A0A0C9ZH00-F1
#
_entry.id   AF-A0A0C9ZH00-F1
#
_cell.length_a   1.000
_cell.length_b   1.000
_cell.length_c   1.000
_cell.angle_alpha   90.00
_cell.angle_beta   90.00
_cell.angle_gamma   90.00
#
_symmetry.space_group_name_H-M   'P 1'
#
loop_
_entity.id
_entity.type
_entity.pdbx_description
1 polymer ?
#
loop_
_entity_poly.entity_id
_entity_poly.type
_entity_poly.pdbx_seq_one_letter_code
_entity_poly.pdbx_strand_id
1 'polypeptide(L)' 'NEFLQSSITINSTHTELIQETSLIIWDEAPMANHAILTCMNDVCEKIMKNNLAFGGKSVVLLGDFCQMCPVI' A
#
# COMPACT_ATOMS: atom_id res chain seq x y z
N ASN A 1 -6.07 -3.46 17.44
CA ASN A 1 -6.81 -4.27 16.45
C ASN A 1 -7.63 -3.32 15.60
N GLU A 2 -6.95 -2.46 14.84
CA GLU A 2 -7.57 -1.38 14.06
C GLU A 2 -7.57 -1.83 12.60
N PHE A 3 -8.71 -2.35 12.14
CA PHE A 3 -8.93 -2.56 10.71
C PHE A 3 -9.09 -1.18 10.06
N LEU A 4 -8.04 -0.71 9.40
CA LEU A 4 -8.13 0.48 8.56
C LEU A 4 -8.88 0.12 7.28
N GLN A 5 -9.95 0.85 6.98
CA GLN A 5 -10.71 0.68 5.76
C GLN A 5 -10.54 1.91 4.88
N SER A 6 -10.14 1.71 3.63
CA SER A 6 -10.04 2.81 2.67
C SER A 6 -11.43 3.32 2.25
N SER A 7 -11.55 4.62 2.00
CA SER A 7 -12.73 5.24 1.39
C SER A 7 -12.78 5.11 -0.15
N ILE A 8 -11.82 4.41 -0.76
CA ILE A 8 -11.75 4.24 -2.22
C ILE A 8 -12.94 3.39 -2.68
N THR A 9 -13.76 3.96 -3.56
CA THR A 9 -14.90 3.25 -4.16
C THR A 9 -14.42 2.49 -5.39
N ILE A 10 -14.84 1.23 -5.50
CA ILE A 10 -14.58 0.36 -6.65
C ILE A 10 -15.27 0.98 -7.88
N ASN A 11 -14.53 1.18 -8.99
CA ASN A 11 -14.96 1.86 -10.22
C ASN A 11 -14.95 3.41 -10.16
N SER A 12 -14.07 3.99 -9.36
CA SER A 12 -13.72 5.41 -9.47
C SER A 12 -12.55 5.63 -10.43
N THR A 13 -12.32 6.85 -10.89
CA THR A 13 -11.16 7.21 -11.73
C THR A 13 -9.82 6.83 -11.06
N HIS A 14 -9.76 6.91 -9.73
CA HIS A 14 -8.59 6.45 -8.95
C HIS A 14 -8.36 4.94 -9.07
N THR A 15 -9.43 4.17 -9.26
CA THR A 15 -9.37 2.71 -9.39
C THR A 15 -8.76 2.32 -10.74
N GLU A 16 -9.13 3.02 -11.81
CA GLU A 16 -8.53 2.85 -13.15
C GLU A 16 -7.04 3.18 -13.14
N LEU A 17 -6.65 4.28 -12.49
CA LEU A 17 -5.24 4.63 -12.32
C LEU A 17 -4.46 3.52 -11.60
N ILE A 18 -5.03 2.99 -10.50
CA ILE A 18 -4.41 1.89 -9.78
C ILE A 18 -4.30 0.66 -10.68
N GLN A 19 -5.34 0.31 -11.46
CA GLN A 19 -5.30 -0.83 -12.39
C GLN A 19 -4.17 -0.72 -13.41
N GLU A 20 -4.01 0.44 -14.05
CA GLU A 20 -2.95 0.73 -15.03
C GLU A 20 -1.54 0.82 -14.38
N THR A 21 -1.47 1.12 -13.08
CA THR A 21 -0.19 1.23 -12.37
C THR A 21 0.52 -0.12 -12.30
N SER A 22 1.75 -0.18 -12.81
CA SER A 22 2.62 -1.37 -12.74
C SER A 22 3.57 -1.36 -11.53
N LEU A 23 3.86 -0.17 -10.98
CA LEU A 23 4.83 0.05 -9.91
C LEU A 23 4.30 1.08 -8.91
N ILE A 24 4.27 0.72 -7.63
CA ILE A 24 3.91 1.61 -6.53
C ILE A 24 5.18 1.92 -5.75
N ILE A 25 5.52 3.21 -5.66
CA ILE A 25 6.65 3.68 -4.85
C ILE A 25 6.08 4.34 -3.60
N TRP A 26 6.48 3.83 -2.45
CA TRP A 26 6.09 4.37 -1.15
C TRP A 26 7.30 5.00 -0.50
N ASP A 27 7.34 6.32 -0.34
CA ASP A 27 8.37 7.01 0.46
C ASP A 27 7.95 7.08 1.94
N GLU A 28 8.92 7.12 2.86
CA GLU A 28 8.69 7.05 4.31
C GLU A 28 7.99 5.77 4.81
N ALA A 29 8.22 4.64 4.15
CA ALA A 29 7.71 3.33 4.57
C ALA A 29 7.93 2.97 6.07
N PRO A 30 9.07 3.29 6.73
CA PRO A 30 9.26 2.97 8.15
C PRO A 30 8.34 3.77 9.09
N MET A 31 7.75 4.88 8.62
CA MET A 31 6.76 5.65 9.39
C MET A 31 5.33 5.10 9.23
N ALA A 32 5.10 4.16 8.30
CA ALA A 32 3.81 3.54 8.08
C ALA A 32 3.53 2.41 9.09
N ASN A 33 2.38 2.47 9.76
CA ASN A 33 1.89 1.38 10.58
C ASN A 33 1.57 0.16 9.69
N HIS A 34 1.85 -1.05 10.18
CA HIS A 34 1.46 -2.31 9.53
C HIS A 34 -0.01 -2.32 9.06
N ALA A 35 -0.92 -1.71 9.83
CA ALA A 35 -2.33 -1.60 9.45
C ALA A 35 -2.56 -0.88 8.11
N ILE A 36 -1.71 0.10 7.77
CA ILE A 36 -1.78 0.84 6.50
C ILE A 36 -1.36 -0.06 5.34
N LEU A 37 -0.30 -0.85 5.52
CA LEU A 37 0.16 -1.83 4.52
C LEU A 37 -0.90 -2.90 4.26
N THR A 38 -1.56 -3.40 5.31
CA THR A 38 -2.68 -4.35 5.17
C THR A 38 -3.85 -3.73 4.41
N CYS A 39 -4.25 -2.51 4.77
CA CYS A 39 -5.33 -1.80 4.07
C CYS A 39 -4.99 -1.57 2.60
N MET A 40 -3.75 -1.17 2.29
CA MET A 40 -3.29 -0.99 0.92
C MET A 40 -3.34 -2.30 0.12
N ASN A 41 -2.91 -3.42 0.71
CA ASN A 41 -3.00 -4.74 0.10
C ASN A 41 -4.45 -5.11 -0.22
N ASP A 42 -5.35 -4.98 0.76
CA ASP A 42 -6.78 -5.29 0.61
C ASP A 42 -7.43 -4.45 -0.49
N VAL A 43 -7.06 -3.18 -0.60
CA VAL A 43 -7.52 -2.30 -1.68
C VAL A 43 -7.05 -2.79 -3.03
N CYS A 44 -5.74 -3.09 -3.16
CA CYS A 44 -5.19 -3.52 -4.45
C CYS A 44 -5.79 -4.86 -4.91
N GLU A 45 -5.98 -5.82 -3.99
CA GLU A 45 -6.65 -7.09 -4.27
C GLU A 45 -8.10 -6.88 -4.72
N LYS A 46 -8.86 -6.02 -4.04
CA LYS A 46 -10.24 -5.67 -4.43
C LYS A 46 -10.31 -5.02 -5.81
N ILE A 47 -9.35 -4.15 -6.14
CA ILE A 47 -9.30 -3.42 -7.40
C ILE A 47 -8.93 -4.35 -8.56
N MET A 48 -7.93 -5.20 -8.36
CA MET A 48 -7.42 -6.13 -9.37
C MET A 48 -8.24 -7.42 -9.46
N LYS A 49 -9.15 -7.64 -8.51
CA LYS A 49 -9.99 -8.85 -8.38
C LYS A 49 -9.17 -10.14 -8.40
N ASN A 50 -8.00 -10.10 -7.75
CA ASN A 50 -7.12 -11.26 -7.60
C ASN A 50 -6.68 -11.40 -6.13
N ASN A 51 -6.11 -12.56 -5.78
CA ASN A 51 -5.56 -12.85 -4.45
C ASN A 51 -4.01 -12.77 -4.47
N LEU A 52 -3.45 -11.94 -5.35
CA LEU A 52 -2.01 -11.72 -5.39
C LEU A 52 -1.68 -10.54 -4.48
N ALA A 53 -0.52 -10.62 -3.81
CA ALA A 53 -0.02 -9.52 -2.98
C ALA A 53 -0.04 -8.21 -3.78
N PHE A 54 -0.60 -7.16 -3.18
CA PHE A 54 -0.83 -5.85 -3.79
C PHE A 54 -1.54 -5.89 -5.14
N GLY A 55 -2.44 -6.85 -5.35
CA GLY A 55 -3.13 -7.01 -6.62
C GLY A 55 -2.21 -7.49 -7.75
N GLY A 56 -1.02 -8.02 -7.44
CA GLY A 56 0.01 -8.39 -8.41
C GLY A 56 0.91 -7.23 -8.85
N LYS A 57 0.86 -6.09 -8.15
CA LYS A 57 1.67 -4.91 -8.46
C LYS A 57 3.01 -4.97 -7.76
N SER A 58 4.05 -4.46 -8.42
CA SER A 58 5.35 -4.29 -7.78
C SER A 58 5.28 -3.11 -6.83
N VAL A 59 5.72 -3.30 -5.58
CA VAL A 59 5.77 -2.25 -4.56
C VAL A 59 7.23 -2.04 -4.15
N VAL A 60 7.71 -0.80 -4.26
CA VAL A 60 9.03 -0.37 -3.80
C VAL A 60 8.82 0.50 -2.58
N LEU A 61 9.26 0.01 -1.44
CA LEU A 61 9.26 0.73 -0.18
C LEU A 61 10.58 1.48 -0.05
N LEU A 62 10.51 2.80 -0.15
CA LEU A 62 11.57 3.73 0.15
C LEU A 62 11.35 4.27 1.56
N GLY A 63 12.45 4.53 2.25
CA GLY A 63 12.39 5.05 3.59
C GLY A 63 13.78 5.30 4.13
N ASP A 64 13.86 6.31 4.99
CA ASP A 64 15.04 6.52 5.80
C ASP A 64 15.04 5.55 6.98
N PHE A 65 15.48 4.32 6.72
CA PHE A 65 15.73 3.33 7.79
C PHE A 65 16.87 3.76 8.72
N CYS A 66 17.66 4.77 8.35
CA CYS A 66 18.78 5.29 9.12
C CYS A 66 18.37 6.38 10.13
N GLN A 67 17.08 6.73 10.23
CA GLN A 67 16.57 7.64 11.27
C GLN A 67 16.30 6.97 12.62
N MET A 68 16.36 5.64 12.71
CA MET A 68 16.40 4.91 13.99
C MET A 68 17.82 4.41 14.28
N CYS A 69 18.76 5.31 14.55
CA CYS A 69 19.86 4.93 15.43
C CYS A 69 19.26 4.69 16.82
N PRO A 70 19.36 3.47 17.40
CA PRO A 70 18.99 3.30 18.79
C PRO A 70 19.88 4.23 19.61
N VAL A 71 19.25 5.16 20.35
CA VAL A 71 19.96 5.94 21.35
C VAL A 71 20.28 4.95 22.48
N ILE A 72 21.56 4.60 22.62
CA ILE A 72 22.12 3.81 23.73
C ILE A 72 22.04 4.57 25.06
#